data_AF-A0A0N0D3A5-F1
#
_entry.id   AF-A0A0N0D3A5-F1
#
_cell.length_a   1.000
_cell.length_b   1.000
_cell.length_c   1.000
_cell.angle_alpha   90.00
_cell.angle_beta   90.00
_cell.angle_gamma   90.00
#
_symmetry.space_group_name_H-M   'P 1'
#
loop_
_entity.id
_entity.type
_entity.pdbx_description
1 polymer ?
#
loop_
_entity_poly.entity_id
_entity_poly.type
_entity_poly.pdbx_seq_one_letter_code
_entity_poly.pdbx_strand_id
1 'polypeptide(L)'
;EAKDLIQTANDNKRILMVGHTFIFNMAVQQIKKYIDNGDLGDIYYIFSQRLNLGRVRQDVNAMWNLAPHDISIILYWLGEQPTKVKAKGICLCGILELRFFIAWRIDLCAKNVCSFVMIILPCNPYEKSC
;
A
#
# COMPACT_ATOMS: atom_id res chain seq x y z
N GLU A 1 20.43 3.59 -5.34
CA GLU A 1 19.67 4.62 -4.61
C GLU A 1 19.41 4.26 -3.14
N ALA A 2 18.45 3.38 -2.80
CA ALA A 2 18.12 3.11 -1.38
C ALA A 2 19.31 2.59 -0.55
N LYS A 3 20.13 1.69 -1.11
CA LYS A 3 21.35 1.19 -0.46
C LYS A 3 22.38 2.29 -0.21
N ASP A 4 22.52 3.21 -1.17
CA ASP A 4 23.48 4.32 -1.08
C ASP A 4 23.08 5.33 -0.01
N LEU A 5 21.76 5.58 0.14
CA LEU A 5 21.22 6.40 1.23
C LEU A 5 21.47 5.75 2.59
N ILE A 6 21.26 4.44 2.72
CA ILE A 6 21.56 3.69 3.95
C ILE A 6 23.05 3.81 4.28
N GLN A 7 23.93 3.62 3.30
CA GLN A 7 25.37 3.74 3.48
C GLN A 7 25.76 5.15 3.92
N THR A 8 25.25 6.17 3.24
CA THR A 8 25.52 7.58 3.56
C THR A 8 25.08 7.94 4.99
N ALA A 9 23.91 7.46 5.42
CA ALA A 9 23.43 7.69 6.78
C ALA A 9 24.34 7.02 7.83
N ASN A 10 24.79 5.80 7.56
CA ASN A 10 25.73 5.08 8.41
C ASN A 10 27.07 5.81 8.52
N ASP A 11 27.66 6.21 7.39
CA ASP A 11 28.95 6.90 7.33
C ASP A 11 28.92 8.23 8.10
N ASN A 12 27.77 8.91 8.08
CA ASN A 12 27.56 10.19 8.77
C ASN A 12 26.99 10.05 10.19
N LYS A 13 26.81 8.82 10.71
CA LYS A 13 26.18 8.53 12.01
C LYS A 13 24.82 9.23 12.19
N ARG A 14 23.99 9.22 11.16
CA ARG A 14 22.64 9.80 11.17
C ARG A 14 21.58 8.70 11.16
N ILE A 15 20.44 9.01 11.76
CA ILE A 15 19.25 8.15 11.70
C ILE A 15 18.56 8.41 10.36
N LEU A 16 18.43 7.37 9.53
CA LEU A 16 17.62 7.39 8.32
C LEU A 16 16.26 6.76 8.61
N MET A 17 15.19 7.49 8.33
CA MET A 17 13.82 7.02 8.54
C MET A 17 13.09 6.93 7.20
N VAL A 18 12.41 5.81 6.98
CA VAL A 18 11.51 5.65 5.82
C VAL A 18 10.20 6.36 6.10
N GLY A 19 9.67 7.09 5.10
CA GLY A 19 8.44 7.89 5.19
C GLY A 19 7.13 7.10 5.33
N HIS A 20 7.13 5.95 5.99
CA HIS A 20 5.92 5.17 6.29
C HIS A 20 5.13 5.78 7.45
N THR A 21 4.78 7.06 7.36
CA THR A 21 4.18 7.84 8.45
C THR A 21 2.85 7.27 8.95
N PHE A 22 2.11 6.55 8.10
CA PHE A 22 0.82 5.94 8.46
C PHE A 22 0.92 4.90 9.58
N ILE A 23 2.08 4.26 9.80
CA ILE A 23 2.23 3.30 10.92
C ILE A 23 2.17 3.98 12.29
N PHE A 24 2.35 5.31 12.34
CA PHE A 24 2.23 6.10 13.55
C PHE A 24 0.81 6.63 13.78
N ASN A 25 -0.13 6.36 12.88
CA ASN A 25 -1.52 6.72 13.09
C ASN A 25 -2.10 5.91 14.26
N MET A 26 -2.82 6.59 15.16
CA MET A 26 -3.42 5.96 16.34
C MET A 26 -4.31 4.77 15.97
N ALA A 27 -5.13 4.86 14.93
CA ALA A 27 -5.99 3.75 14.50
C ALA A 27 -5.17 2.52 14.07
N VAL A 28 -4.08 2.73 13.32
CA VAL A 28 -3.19 1.65 12.87
C VAL A 28 -2.50 0.98 14.06
N GLN A 29 -2.02 1.77 15.03
CA GLN A 29 -1.38 1.24 16.24
C GLN A 29 -2.36 0.52 17.17
N GLN A 30 -3.61 0.99 17.29
CA GLN A 30 -4.61 0.30 18.10
C GLN A 30 -5.00 -1.05 17.49
N ILE A 31 -5.17 -1.13 16.17
CA ILE A 31 -5.38 -2.40 15.48
C ILE A 31 -4.21 -3.35 15.74
N LYS A 32 -2.95 -2.86 15.66
CA LYS A 32 -1.78 -3.68 15.99
C LYS A 32 -1.85 -4.27 17.40
N LYS A 33 -2.26 -3.47 18.39
CA LYS A 33 -2.42 -3.95 19.78
C LYS A 33 -3.46 -5.05 19.89
N TYR A 34 -4.62 -4.90 19.26
CA TYR A 34 -5.65 -5.95 19.26
C TYR A 34 -5.16 -7.24 18.58
N ILE A 35 -4.37 -7.11 17.53
CA ILE A 35 -3.72 -8.25 16.87
C ILE A 35 -2.73 -8.93 17.81
N ASP A 36 -1.85 -8.15 18.46
CA ASP A 36 -0.79 -8.68 19.33
C ASP A 36 -1.31 -9.31 20.61
N ASN A 37 -2.39 -8.76 21.15
CA ASN A 37 -3.05 -9.30 22.33
C ASN A 37 -3.85 -10.58 22.02
N GLY A 38 -4.06 -10.91 20.73
CA GLY A 38 -4.91 -12.02 20.31
C GLY A 38 -6.41 -11.74 20.44
N ASP A 39 -6.82 -10.48 20.65
CA ASP A 39 -8.22 -10.07 20.85
C ASP A 39 -9.08 -10.36 19.60
N LEU A 40 -8.45 -10.42 18.43
CA LEU A 40 -9.09 -10.73 17.14
C LEU A 40 -9.00 -12.22 16.74
N GLY A 41 -8.30 -13.04 17.54
CA GLY A 41 -7.98 -14.43 17.19
C GLY A 41 -7.05 -14.55 15.97
N ASP A 42 -7.19 -15.65 15.24
CA ASP A 42 -6.40 -15.89 14.03
C ASP A 42 -6.88 -15.01 12.87
N ILE A 43 -5.96 -14.22 12.33
CA ILE A 43 -6.22 -13.39 11.16
C ILE A 43 -6.11 -14.25 9.92
N TYR A 44 -7.16 -14.32 9.10
CA TYR A 44 -7.13 -15.04 7.82
C TYR A 44 -7.09 -14.11 6.61
N TYR A 45 -7.63 -12.89 6.75
CA TYR A 45 -7.77 -11.97 5.64
C TYR A 45 -7.67 -10.52 6.10
N ILE A 46 -6.94 -9.71 5.33
CA ILE A 46 -6.88 -8.26 5.50
C ILE A 46 -7.32 -7.61 4.20
N PHE A 47 -8.22 -6.63 4.30
CA PHE A 47 -8.74 -5.87 3.17
C PHE A 47 -8.47 -4.39 3.37
N SER A 48 -7.83 -3.74 2.40
CA SER A 48 -7.68 -2.29 2.38
C SER A 48 -8.22 -1.71 1.08
N GLN A 49 -8.99 -0.62 1.19
CA GLN A 49 -9.52 0.13 0.05
C GLN A 49 -9.28 1.63 0.24
N ARG A 50 -8.77 2.29 -0.80
CA ARG A 50 -8.67 3.76 -0.83
C ARG A 50 -9.78 4.36 -1.70
N LEU A 51 -10.59 5.23 -1.10
CA LEU A 51 -11.77 5.85 -1.73
C LEU A 51 -11.56 7.33 -2.11
N ASN A 52 -10.69 8.05 -1.41
CA ASN A 52 -10.49 9.50 -1.59
C ASN A 52 -9.08 9.80 -2.08
N LEU A 53 -8.90 9.95 -3.38
CA LEU A 53 -7.56 9.92 -3.96
C LEU A 53 -7.05 11.26 -4.49
N GLY A 54 -7.78 12.33 -4.19
CA GLY A 54 -7.35 13.68 -4.49
C GLY A 54 -7.13 13.92 -5.98
N ARG A 55 -6.16 14.77 -6.31
CA ARG A 55 -5.85 15.14 -7.70
C ARG A 55 -4.99 14.06 -8.35
N VAL A 56 -5.38 13.63 -9.55
CA VAL A 56 -4.58 12.75 -10.39
C VAL A 56 -3.32 13.50 -10.81
N ARG A 57 -2.17 12.86 -10.59
CA ARG A 57 -0.84 13.38 -10.93
C ARG A 57 -0.27 12.56 -12.08
N GLN A 58 0.39 13.24 -13.03
CA GLN A 58 0.98 12.60 -14.21
C GLN A 58 2.45 12.21 -14.02
N ASP A 59 3.08 12.67 -12.94
CA ASP A 59 4.51 12.48 -12.69
C ASP A 59 4.81 11.21 -11.87
N VAL A 60 3.79 10.49 -11.40
CA VAL A 60 3.99 9.31 -10.56
C VAL A 60 2.92 8.25 -10.81
N ASN A 61 3.36 6.99 -10.87
CA ASN A 61 2.44 5.86 -10.97
C ASN A 61 1.64 5.70 -9.68
N ALA A 62 0.32 5.60 -9.84
CA ALA A 62 -0.67 5.21 -8.85
C ALA A 62 -0.18 4.15 -7.83
N MET A 63 0.34 3.03 -8.33
CA MET A 63 0.80 1.91 -7.54
C MET A 63 1.98 2.32 -6.67
N TRP A 64 2.98 3.01 -7.22
CA TRP A 64 4.17 3.46 -6.48
C TRP A 64 3.86 4.56 -5.47
N ASN A 65 2.86 5.40 -5.72
CA ASN A 65 2.50 6.48 -4.80
C ASN A 65 1.67 5.98 -3.61
N LEU A 66 0.85 4.93 -3.79
CA LEU A 66 -0.15 4.54 -2.78
C LEU A 66 0.09 3.17 -2.18
N ALA A 67 0.50 2.19 -2.99
CA ALA A 67 0.66 0.81 -2.51
C ALA A 67 1.71 0.67 -1.40
N PRO A 68 2.88 1.35 -1.44
CA PRO A 68 3.87 1.21 -0.36
C PRO A 68 3.29 1.52 1.02
N HIS A 69 2.36 2.48 1.11
CA HIS A 69 1.72 2.83 2.37
C HIS A 69 0.87 1.68 2.92
N ASP A 70 -0.03 1.11 2.12
CA ASP A 70 -0.90 0.02 2.56
C ASP A 70 -0.10 -1.26 2.84
N ILE A 71 0.90 -1.56 2.00
CA ILE A 71 1.80 -2.68 2.21
C ILE A 71 2.56 -2.50 3.53
N SER A 72 3.09 -1.31 3.81
CA SER A 72 3.81 -1.04 5.07
C SER A 72 2.94 -1.26 6.31
N ILE A 73 1.65 -0.91 6.24
CA ILE A 73 0.69 -1.14 7.34
C ILE A 73 0.43 -2.64 7.51
N ILE A 74 0.20 -3.37 6.43
CA ILE A 74 -0.05 -4.82 6.48
C ILE A 74 1.18 -5.55 7.04
N LEU A 75 2.38 -5.21 6.58
CA LEU A 75 3.62 -5.80 7.09
C LEU A 75 3.85 -5.44 8.56
N TYR A 76 3.51 -4.21 8.95
CA TYR A 76 3.54 -3.80 10.35
C TYR A 76 2.58 -4.62 11.21
N TRP A 77 1.35 -4.86 10.74
CA TRP A 77 0.35 -5.67 11.45
C TRP A 77 0.75 -7.13 11.59
N LEU A 78 1.23 -7.76 10.52
CA LEU A 78 1.57 -9.18 10.52
C LEU A 78 2.93 -9.46 11.17
N GLY A 79 3.83 -8.47 11.21
CA GLY A 79 5.17 -8.62 11.80
C GLY A 79 6.09 -9.57 11.04
N GLU A 80 5.77 -9.91 9.80
CA GLU A 80 6.49 -10.90 8.99
C GLU A 80 6.54 -10.53 7.51
N GLN A 81 7.47 -11.16 6.78
CA GLN A 81 7.64 -10.95 5.35
C GLN A 81 6.68 -11.82 4.55
N PRO A 82 6.16 -11.33 3.40
CA PRO A 82 5.24 -12.09 2.57
C PRO A 82 5.97 -13.23 1.86
N THR A 83 5.35 -14.39 1.78
CA THR A 83 5.87 -15.56 1.03
C THR A 83 5.52 -15.49 -0.44
N LYS A 84 4.43 -14.82 -0.78
CA LYS A 84 3.95 -14.67 -2.16
C LYS A 84 3.30 -13.31 -2.35
N VAL A 85 3.58 -12.71 -3.50
CA VAL A 85 2.97 -11.46 -3.96
C VAL A 85 2.36 -11.66 -5.33
N LYS A 86 1.13 -11.18 -5.53
CA LYS A 86 0.53 -11.02 -6.87
C LYS A 86 0.03 -9.60 -7.00
N ALA A 87 0.29 -8.97 -8.15
CA ALA A 87 -0.23 -7.64 -8.47
C ALA A 87 -0.96 -7.67 -9.81
N LYS A 88 -2.15 -7.09 -9.88
CA LYS A 88 -2.90 -6.90 -11.14
C LYS A 88 -3.47 -5.49 -11.22
N GLY A 89 -3.21 -4.80 -12.32
CA GLY A 89 -3.81 -3.51 -12.66
C GLY A 89 -4.88 -3.66 -13.75
N ILE A 90 -5.93 -2.84 -13.70
CA ILE A 90 -6.96 -2.74 -14.75
C ILE A 90 -7.26 -1.26 -14.98
N CYS A 91 -7.34 -0.83 -16.25
CA CYS A 91 -7.81 0.48 -16.68
C CYS A 91 -9.21 0.30 -17.30
N LEU A 92 -10.25 0.86 -16.68
CA LEU A 92 -11.63 0.79 -17.16
C LEU A 92 -12.05 2.14 -17.75
N CYS A 93 -12.60 2.14 -18.96
CA CYS A 93 -13.18 3.32 -19.62
C CYS A 93 -14.71 3.25 -19.57
N GLY A 94 -15.36 4.18 -18.88
CA GLY A 94 -16.82 4.27 -18.81
C GLY A 94 -17.42 5.13 -19.93
N ILE A 95 -18.41 4.60 -20.66
CA ILE A 95 -19.04 5.23 -21.85
C ILE A 95 -19.89 6.47 -21.52
N LEU A 96 -20.34 6.67 -20.27
CA LEU A 96 -21.29 7.74 -19.95
C LEU A 96 -20.74 8.97 -19.19
N GLU A 97 -19.49 8.97 -18.71
CA GLU A 97 -18.90 10.15 -18.06
C GLU A 97 -17.35 10.23 -18.11
N LEU A 98 -16.67 9.60 -19.08
CA LEU A 98 -15.18 9.71 -19.23
C LEU A 98 -14.39 9.55 -17.91
N ARG A 99 -14.91 8.77 -16.95
CA ARG A 99 -14.22 8.46 -15.69
C ARG A 99 -13.42 7.21 -15.93
N PHE A 100 -12.12 7.38 -16.12
CA PHE A 100 -11.21 6.24 -16.14
C PHE A 100 -10.99 5.79 -14.70
N PHE A 101 -10.95 4.48 -14.46
CA PHE A 101 -10.59 3.95 -13.14
C PHE A 101 -9.42 3.00 -13.26
N ILE A 102 -8.42 3.17 -12.40
CA ILE A 102 -7.33 2.23 -12.25
C ILE A 102 -7.56 1.45 -10.96
N ALA A 103 -7.77 0.14 -11.09
CA ALA A 103 -7.88 -0.78 -9.97
C ALA A 103 -6.63 -1.63 -9.86
N TRP A 104 -5.94 -1.55 -8.72
CA TRP A 104 -4.83 -2.46 -8.39
C TRP A 104 -5.26 -3.46 -7.34
N ARG A 105 -5.00 -4.74 -7.59
CA ARG A 105 -5.12 -5.84 -6.63
C ARG A 105 -3.71 -6.26 -6.23
N ILE A 106 -3.37 -6.17 -4.95
CA ILE A 106 -2.14 -6.77 -4.42
C ILE A 106 -2.51 -7.85 -3.41
N ASP A 107 -2.22 -9.11 -3.74
CA ASP A 107 -2.36 -10.24 -2.82
C ASP A 107 -1.01 -10.51 -2.16
N LEU A 108 -0.97 -10.45 -0.83
CA LEU A 108 0.17 -10.79 0.01
C LEU A 108 -0.23 -11.98 0.87
N CYS A 109 0.43 -13.12 0.75
CA CYS A 109 0.21 -14.20 1.72
C CYS A 109 1.40 -14.28 2.68
N ALA A 110 1.10 -14.36 3.97
CA ALA A 110 2.04 -14.57 5.05
C ALA A 110 1.36 -15.48 6.08
N LYS A 111 2.02 -16.58 6.48
CA LYS A 111 1.39 -17.73 7.19
C LYS A 111 0.08 -18.19 6.50
N ASN A 112 -1.03 -18.20 7.25
CA ASN A 112 -2.38 -18.55 6.81
C ASN A 112 -3.20 -17.30 6.43
N VAL A 113 -2.57 -16.11 6.41
CA VAL A 113 -3.23 -14.86 6.08
C VAL A 113 -2.99 -14.57 4.61
N CYS A 114 -4.05 -14.28 3.87
CA CYS A 114 -3.92 -13.63 2.57
C CYS A 114 -4.53 -12.23 2.66
N SER A 115 -3.70 -11.23 2.44
CA SER A 115 -4.07 -9.82 2.48
C SER A 115 -4.26 -9.31 1.07
N PHE A 116 -5.27 -8.48 0.88
CA PHE A 116 -5.63 -7.89 -0.38
C PHE A 116 -5.72 -6.37 -0.24
N VAL A 117 -4.99 -5.66 -1.08
CA VAL A 117 -5.07 -4.20 -1.20
C VAL A 117 -5.75 -3.86 -2.52
N MET A 118 -6.84 -3.10 -2.46
CA MET A 118 -7.47 -2.46 -3.61
C MET A 118 -7.20 -0.97 -3.63
N ILE A 119 -6.56 -0.49 -4.69
CA ILE A 119 -6.40 0.94 -4.93
C ILE A 119 -7.24 1.27 -6.16
N ILE A 120 -8.28 2.10 -6.01
CA ILE A 120 -9.19 2.50 -7.11
C ILE A 120 -9.05 3.98 -7.39
N LEU A 121 -8.21 4.37 -8.35
CA LEU A 121 -7.98 5.77 -8.70
C LEU A 121 -8.84 6.23 -9.87
N PRO A 122 -9.44 7.45 -9.82
CA PRO A 122 -9.85 8.11 -11.05
C PRO A 122 -8.61 8.37 -11.91
N CYS A 123 -8.74 8.22 -13.22
CA CYS A 123 -7.69 8.44 -14.21
C CYS A 123 -8.15 9.54 -15.18
N ASN A 124 -7.21 10.34 -15.66
CA ASN A 124 -7.49 11.50 -16.49
C ASN A 124 -7.66 11.03 -17.95
N PRO A 125 -8.75 11.39 -18.67
CA PRO A 125 -9.02 10.98 -20.05
C PRO A 125 -7.93 11.32 -21.09
N TYR A 126 -6.94 12.13 -20.77
CA TYR A 126 -5.89 12.58 -21.69
C TYR A 126 -4.55 11.83 -21.57
N GLU A 127 -4.43 10.81 -20.71
CA GLU A 127 -3.19 10.01 -20.59
C GLU A 127 -3.17 8.82 -21.57
N LYS A 128 -2.18 8.82 -22.48
CA LYS A 128 -1.88 7.74 -23.44
C LYS A 128 -1.12 6.55 -22.84
N SER A 129 -1.18 6.39 -21.53
CA SER A 129 -0.44 5.37 -20.77
C SER A 129 -1.36 4.53 -19.89
N CYS A 130 -2.55 4.22 -20.41
CA CYS A 130 -2.98 2.83 -20.43
C CYS A 130 -2.27 2.16 -21.62
#